data_AF-A0A1H4WGB7-F1
#
_entry.id   AF-A0A1H4WGB7-F1
#
_cell.length_a   1.000
_cell.length_b   1.000
_cell.length_c   1.000
_cell.angle_alpha   90.00
_cell.angle_beta   90.00
_cell.angle_gamma   90.00
#
_symmetry.space_group_name_H-M   'P 1'
#
loop_
_entity.id
_entity.type
_entity.pdbx_description
1 polymer ?
#
loop_
_entity_poly.entity_id
_entity_poly.type
_entity_poly.pdbx_seq_one_letter_code
_entity_poly.pdbx_strand_id
1 'polypeptide(L)'
;MSRPKESSERVHMPNPRDLFRKKFRSLFTVLAAGRTGPAPGDRLFARAHPERVTVTECHHYEQEISRNPSIDRVGAPTGRIEIVVPFDGADHFTRRACADVAPALEAGGKDPRKALIGHLAFTGHQHTDLGAVLGLDDSYGALPIEVPVVGPDAPGGRHELRRDRQTGVIWHEYRPDPNLLEVYPVKVGIDLLDPDTLGGVITTHELTNFANVSQQPNFRSYLWLRVTVKVVLPWQEGRPKLSPVVERISLFWPTITSLNVLKVEHGTSDGGERLITYNPVGRTIEWRDVPMTVDEDHKRRDDEVCFLSDTMVVLISQPGELYRQASLDGTVEIEIPDYLLSGMQTRLFDSTGRRVEDGHRESTRLTSNVRLILADAFARRMLKPHQHLYFDEVIPEQARIADIENALADQGFQVKFADKSEPDGVRRWQGTAKRTEGPETMFLRIFVEGSHHETERTVHKPGGHSYTSKLPSGELKVFMYGELPRASRAVTREMNALHAAIRDRFDRIRALR
;
A
#
# COMPACT_ATOMS: atom_id res chain seq x y z
N MET A 1 -64.51 31.93 57.42
CA MET A 1 -64.53 30.47 57.67
C MET A 1 -63.15 29.93 57.35
N SER A 2 -62.53 29.37 58.37
CA SER A 2 -61.10 29.11 58.49
C SER A 2 -60.71 27.78 57.84
N ARG A 3 -59.53 27.74 57.22
CA ARG A 3 -58.88 26.54 56.66
C ARG A 3 -58.75 25.43 57.71
N PRO A 4 -58.97 24.15 57.37
CA PRO A 4 -58.33 23.04 58.05
C PRO A 4 -56.94 22.79 57.45
N LYS A 5 -55.98 22.52 58.33
CA LYS A 5 -54.64 22.00 58.04
C LYS A 5 -54.77 20.51 57.74
N GLU A 6 -54.28 20.07 56.60
CA GLU A 6 -53.90 18.67 56.38
C GLU A 6 -52.39 18.58 56.18
N SER A 7 -51.80 17.78 57.06
CA SER A 7 -50.40 17.41 57.19
C SER A 7 -50.03 16.39 56.12
N SER A 8 -49.15 16.77 55.18
CA SER A 8 -48.50 15.80 54.30
C SER A 8 -47.22 15.30 54.98
N GLU A 9 -47.26 14.08 55.52
CA GLU A 9 -46.07 13.31 55.90
C GLU A 9 -45.28 12.97 54.62
N ARG A 10 -44.13 13.63 54.43
CA ARG A 10 -43.15 13.23 53.42
C ARG A 10 -42.29 12.11 54.02
N VAL A 11 -42.55 10.87 53.62
CA VAL A 11 -41.61 9.75 53.81
C VAL A 11 -40.39 10.02 52.91
N HIS A 12 -39.28 10.40 53.53
CA HIS A 12 -38.02 10.61 52.85
C HIS A 12 -37.39 9.24 52.55
N MET A 13 -37.60 8.71 51.35
CA MET A 13 -36.80 7.57 50.87
C MET A 13 -35.34 8.04 50.66
N PRO A 14 -34.35 7.33 51.23
CA PRO A 14 -32.95 7.65 50.98
C PRO A 14 -32.56 7.37 49.54
N ASN A 15 -31.82 8.31 48.95
CA ASN A 15 -31.29 8.25 47.60
C ASN A 15 -30.35 7.02 47.45
N PRO A 16 -30.47 6.19 46.39
CA PRO A 16 -29.61 5.00 46.17
C PRO A 16 -28.11 5.30 46.18
N ARG A 17 -27.73 6.55 45.89
CA ARG A 17 -26.34 7.02 45.93
C ARG A 17 -25.77 7.18 47.35
N ASP A 18 -26.60 7.32 48.38
CA ASP A 18 -26.14 7.44 49.77
C ASP A 18 -25.98 6.09 50.49
N LEU A 19 -26.67 5.04 50.02
CA LEU A 19 -26.43 3.65 50.44
C LEU A 19 -25.11 3.09 49.89
N PHE A 20 -24.70 3.53 48.69
CA PHE A 20 -23.40 3.18 48.09
C PHE A 20 -22.21 3.82 48.82
N ARG A 21 -22.35 5.08 49.29
CA ARG A 21 -21.28 5.77 50.03
C ARG A 21 -21.09 5.25 51.47
N LYS A 22 -22.13 4.71 52.12
CA LYS A 22 -22.02 4.12 53.45
C LYS A 22 -21.43 2.71 53.46
N LYS A 23 -21.63 1.90 52.41
CA LYS A 23 -20.99 0.58 52.27
C LYS A 23 -19.51 0.64 51.87
N PHE A 24 -19.06 1.68 51.15
CA PHE A 24 -17.65 1.84 50.79
C PHE A 24 -16.75 2.43 51.88
N ARG A 25 -17.33 3.03 52.94
CA ARG A 25 -16.56 3.60 54.07
C ARG A 25 -16.41 2.65 55.27
N SER A 26 -17.16 1.54 55.34
CA SER A 26 -17.05 0.59 56.46
C SER A 26 -16.03 -0.54 56.24
N LEU A 27 -15.25 -0.51 55.15
CA LEU A 27 -14.15 -1.45 54.88
C LEU A 27 -12.75 -0.82 55.07
N PHE A 28 -12.64 0.46 55.44
CA PHE A 28 -11.35 1.16 55.56
C PHE A 28 -11.01 1.67 56.98
N THR A 29 -11.60 1.08 58.01
CA THR A 29 -11.26 1.43 59.40
C THR A 29 -10.99 0.20 60.26
N VAL A 30 -9.88 -0.50 59.99
CA VAL A 30 -9.20 -1.34 60.98
C VAL A 30 -7.69 -1.05 60.94
N LEU A 31 -7.33 -0.10 61.80
CA LEU A 31 -6.16 -0.04 62.68
C LEU A 31 -4.75 -0.27 62.10
N ALA A 32 -3.96 0.81 62.19
CA ALA A 32 -2.56 0.73 62.57
C ALA A 32 -2.42 0.10 63.98
N ALA A 33 -2.04 -1.18 64.05
CA ALA A 33 -1.32 -1.80 65.16
C ALA A 33 -0.89 -3.23 64.77
N GLY A 34 0.42 -3.50 64.79
CA GLY A 34 0.98 -4.86 64.74
C GLY A 34 1.21 -5.43 63.34
N ARG A 35 2.49 -5.50 62.93
CA ARG A 35 2.95 -6.27 61.76
C ARG A 35 2.67 -7.76 61.98
N THR A 36 1.52 -8.23 61.51
CA THR A 36 1.32 -9.63 61.13
C THR A 36 1.45 -9.67 59.61
N GLY A 37 2.35 -10.52 59.10
CA GLY A 37 2.52 -10.70 57.66
C GLY A 37 1.23 -11.21 57.02
N PRO A 38 1.02 -10.97 55.71
CA PRO A 38 -0.16 -11.45 54.99
C PRO A 38 -0.32 -12.96 55.17
N ALA A 39 -1.54 -13.41 55.38
CA ALA A 39 -1.84 -14.82 55.58
C ALA A 39 -1.52 -15.62 54.29
N PRO A 40 -1.18 -16.91 54.38
CA PRO A 40 -1.03 -17.76 53.20
C PRO A 40 -2.38 -17.82 52.45
N GLY A 41 -2.47 -17.13 51.32
CA GLY A 41 -3.69 -16.96 50.52
C GLY A 41 -3.97 -15.50 50.11
N ASP A 42 -3.39 -14.51 50.79
CA ASP A 42 -3.55 -13.10 50.43
C ASP A 42 -2.74 -12.75 49.18
N ARG A 43 -3.40 -12.06 48.23
CA ARG A 43 -2.74 -11.50 47.05
C ARG A 43 -1.67 -10.50 47.48
N LEU A 44 -0.44 -10.68 46.98
CA LEU A 44 0.63 -9.70 47.17
C LEU A 44 0.45 -8.56 46.18
N PHE A 45 0.62 -7.33 46.65
CA PHE A 45 0.59 -6.15 45.81
C PHE A 45 1.97 -5.51 45.82
N ALA A 46 2.45 -5.06 44.67
CA ALA A 46 3.72 -4.36 44.56
C ALA A 46 3.57 -3.12 43.69
N ARG A 47 4.16 -2.00 44.15
CA ARG A 47 4.20 -0.74 43.40
C ARG A 47 5.26 -0.76 42.31
N ALA A 48 5.06 -1.66 41.36
CA ALA A 48 5.81 -1.78 40.12
C ALA A 48 4.89 -1.48 38.93
N HIS A 49 5.48 -1.32 37.76
CA HIS A 49 4.75 -1.21 36.50
C HIS A 49 5.56 -1.91 35.39
N PRO A 50 4.91 -2.41 34.34
CA PRO A 50 5.61 -2.99 33.20
C PRO A 50 6.40 -1.93 32.44
N GLU A 51 7.52 -2.34 31.83
CA GLU A 51 8.23 -1.53 30.85
C GLU A 51 7.41 -1.43 29.55
N ARG A 52 6.85 -2.56 29.13
CA ARG A 52 6.13 -2.66 27.87
C ARG A 52 4.93 -3.59 28.00
N VAL A 53 3.82 -3.16 27.43
CA VAL A 53 2.61 -3.95 27.18
C VAL A 53 2.27 -3.80 25.71
N THR A 54 2.39 -4.88 24.95
CA THR A 54 2.09 -4.90 23.52
C THR A 54 0.92 -5.84 23.25
N VAL A 55 -0.09 -5.33 22.57
CA VAL A 55 -1.23 -6.12 22.08
C VAL A 55 -1.19 -6.08 20.57
N THR A 56 -1.02 -7.24 19.93
CA THR A 56 -0.90 -7.34 18.48
C THR A 56 -1.94 -8.30 17.92
N GLU A 57 -2.59 -7.91 16.83
CA GLU A 57 -3.42 -8.79 15.99
C GLU A 57 -2.74 -9.03 14.65
N CYS A 58 -2.76 -10.27 14.17
CA CYS A 58 -2.22 -10.68 12.89
C CYS A 58 -3.32 -11.27 12.01
N HIS A 59 -3.41 -10.79 10.77
CA HIS A 59 -4.34 -11.28 9.77
C HIS A 59 -3.58 -11.65 8.48
N HIS A 60 -3.89 -12.81 7.92
CA HIS A 60 -3.18 -13.37 6.78
C HIS A 60 -4.11 -13.54 5.57
N TYR A 61 -3.64 -13.14 4.39
CA TYR A 61 -4.38 -13.17 3.15
C TYR A 61 -3.54 -13.75 2.01
N GLU A 62 -4.22 -14.28 1.00
CA GLU A 62 -3.65 -14.65 -0.30
C GLU A 62 -4.38 -13.88 -1.40
N GLN A 63 -3.62 -13.34 -2.35
CA GLN A 63 -4.18 -12.61 -3.49
C GLN A 63 -3.60 -13.13 -4.79
N GLU A 64 -4.48 -13.52 -5.71
CA GLU A 64 -4.11 -13.77 -7.09
C GLU A 64 -4.38 -12.52 -7.92
N ILE A 65 -3.34 -11.98 -8.55
CA ILE A 65 -3.43 -10.86 -9.48
C ILE A 65 -3.41 -11.43 -10.89
N SER A 66 -4.60 -11.73 -11.41
CA SER A 66 -4.83 -12.31 -12.74
C SER A 66 -6.01 -11.65 -13.43
N ARG A 67 -6.43 -12.16 -14.60
CA ARG A 67 -7.66 -11.73 -15.30
C ARG A 67 -8.90 -11.79 -14.40
N ASN A 68 -8.95 -12.78 -13.51
CA ASN A 68 -10.02 -12.99 -12.55
C ASN A 68 -9.41 -12.90 -11.15
N PRO A 69 -9.12 -11.69 -10.65
CA PRO A 69 -8.41 -11.53 -9.39
C PRO A 69 -9.22 -12.12 -8.24
N SER A 70 -8.55 -12.80 -7.32
CA SER A 70 -9.13 -13.34 -6.10
C SER A 70 -8.37 -12.85 -4.88
N ILE A 71 -9.09 -12.77 -3.76
CA ILE A 71 -8.53 -12.47 -2.44
C ILE A 71 -9.21 -13.43 -1.47
N ASP A 72 -8.39 -14.18 -0.74
CA ASP A 72 -8.83 -15.18 0.22
C ASP A 72 -8.13 -14.96 1.56
N ARG A 73 -8.80 -15.31 2.66
CA ARG A 73 -8.18 -15.32 3.98
C ARG A 73 -7.46 -16.65 4.21
N VAL A 74 -6.23 -16.57 4.70
CA VAL A 74 -5.41 -17.75 5.03
C VAL A 74 -5.47 -17.98 6.53
N GLY A 75 -6.24 -18.97 6.95
CA GLY A 75 -6.37 -19.32 8.37
C GLY A 75 -7.21 -18.33 9.19
N ALA A 76 -7.28 -18.59 10.50
CA ALA A 76 -7.93 -17.71 11.46
C ALA A 76 -6.98 -16.58 11.88
N PRO A 77 -7.48 -15.36 12.17
CA PRO A 77 -6.66 -14.31 12.75
C PRO A 77 -6.13 -14.73 14.12
N THR A 78 -4.96 -14.22 14.48
CA THR A 78 -4.29 -14.53 15.75
C THR A 78 -3.96 -13.25 16.50
N GLY A 79 -4.13 -13.25 17.81
CA GLY A 79 -3.79 -12.16 18.69
C GLY A 79 -2.73 -12.59 19.71
N ARG A 80 -1.89 -11.65 20.14
CA ARG A 80 -0.92 -11.83 21.22
C ARG A 80 -0.88 -10.62 22.13
N ILE A 81 -0.89 -10.88 23.43
CA ILE A 81 -0.59 -9.91 24.48
C ILE A 81 0.80 -10.27 25.01
N GLU A 82 1.71 -9.30 25.09
CA GLU A 82 3.05 -9.45 25.66
C GLU A 82 3.26 -8.36 26.71
N ILE A 83 3.62 -8.74 27.93
CA ILE A 83 3.89 -7.85 29.05
C ILE A 83 5.32 -8.12 29.53
N VAL A 84 6.15 -7.07 29.52
CA VAL A 84 7.57 -7.13 29.88
C VAL A 84 7.79 -6.31 31.15
N VAL A 85 8.39 -6.94 32.17
CA VAL A 85 8.65 -6.34 33.47
C VAL A 85 10.11 -6.58 33.88
N PRO A 86 11.00 -5.60 33.71
CA PRO A 86 12.37 -5.66 34.20
C PRO A 86 12.43 -5.66 35.73
N PHE A 87 13.32 -6.47 36.30
CA PHE A 87 13.66 -6.46 37.73
C PHE A 87 14.87 -5.57 38.02
N ASP A 88 14.70 -4.29 37.71
CA ASP A 88 15.76 -3.27 37.70
C ASP A 88 16.05 -2.66 39.09
N GLY A 89 15.11 -2.75 40.03
CA GLY A 89 15.21 -2.07 41.31
C GLY A 89 15.10 -0.53 41.19
N ALA A 90 14.74 -0.02 40.01
CA ALA A 90 14.80 1.39 39.66
C ALA A 90 13.44 1.87 39.15
N ASP A 91 13.21 1.78 37.84
CA ASP A 91 12.09 2.42 37.16
C ASP A 91 10.86 1.50 37.17
N HIS A 92 11.00 0.25 36.76
CA HIS A 92 9.88 -0.68 36.59
C HIS A 92 9.56 -1.46 37.86
N PHE A 93 10.51 -2.28 38.33
CA PHE A 93 10.37 -3.01 39.60
C PHE A 93 11.14 -2.28 40.70
N THR A 94 10.59 -1.15 41.11
CA THR A 94 11.24 -0.17 41.98
C THR A 94 11.71 -0.76 43.32
N ARG A 95 12.62 -0.04 44.02
CA ARG A 95 12.98 -0.39 45.42
C ARG A 95 11.77 -0.44 46.36
N ARG A 96 10.72 0.33 46.07
CA ARG A 96 9.45 0.32 46.81
C ARG A 96 8.67 -0.96 46.54
N ALA A 97 8.54 -1.37 45.29
CA ALA A 97 7.96 -2.68 44.93
C ALA A 97 8.66 -3.82 45.66
N CYS A 98 10.01 -3.80 45.68
CA CYS A 98 10.80 -4.76 46.45
C CYS A 98 10.51 -4.74 47.96
N ALA A 99 10.24 -3.55 48.53
CA ALA A 99 9.90 -3.42 49.94
C ALA A 99 8.48 -3.95 50.22
N ASP A 100 7.56 -3.80 49.28
CA ASP A 100 6.19 -4.29 49.36
C ASP A 100 6.16 -5.84 49.43
N VAL A 101 7.04 -6.51 48.67
CA VAL A 101 7.13 -7.98 48.63
C VAL A 101 8.11 -8.58 49.64
N ALA A 102 8.94 -7.76 50.29
CA ALA A 102 9.96 -8.23 51.24
C ALA A 102 9.41 -9.07 52.40
N PRO A 103 8.29 -8.72 53.06
CA PRO A 103 7.73 -9.54 54.14
C PRO A 103 7.35 -10.95 53.67
N ALA A 104 6.88 -11.07 52.42
CA ALA A 104 6.49 -12.34 51.84
C ALA A 104 7.70 -13.21 51.46
N LEU A 105 8.81 -12.59 51.05
CA LEU A 105 10.10 -13.24 50.81
C LEU A 105 10.74 -13.73 52.13
N GLU A 106 10.69 -12.91 53.18
CA GLU A 106 11.28 -13.18 54.49
C GLU A 106 10.52 -14.27 55.26
N ALA A 107 9.25 -14.50 54.96
CA ALA A 107 8.45 -15.58 55.53
C ALA A 107 8.91 -16.99 55.13
N GLY A 108 9.89 -17.13 54.20
CA GLY A 108 10.59 -18.40 53.95
C GLY A 108 9.74 -19.52 53.31
N GLY A 109 8.58 -19.19 52.75
CA GLY A 109 7.72 -20.14 52.06
C GLY A 109 8.34 -20.60 50.74
N LYS A 110 8.35 -21.90 50.47
CA LYS A 110 8.76 -22.47 49.17
C LYS A 110 7.67 -22.34 48.10
N ASP A 111 6.46 -21.97 48.49
CA ASP A 111 5.34 -21.86 47.57
C ASP A 111 5.55 -20.69 46.62
N PRO A 112 5.33 -20.90 45.31
CA PRO A 112 5.46 -19.84 44.33
C PRO A 112 4.45 -18.74 44.64
N ARG A 113 4.92 -17.49 44.69
CA ARG A 113 4.08 -16.32 44.94
C ARG A 113 4.26 -15.31 43.83
N LYS A 114 3.14 -14.76 43.39
CA LYS A 114 3.10 -13.67 42.42
C LYS A 114 2.67 -12.37 43.11
N ALA A 115 3.22 -11.26 42.65
CA ALA A 115 2.81 -9.92 43.05
C ALA A 115 1.97 -9.29 41.94
N LEU A 116 0.80 -8.78 42.30
CA LEU A 116 -0.04 -7.96 41.45
C LEU A 116 0.57 -6.57 41.34
N ILE A 117 0.89 -6.17 40.11
CA ILE A 117 1.53 -4.87 39.81
C ILE A 117 0.61 -3.93 39.03
N GLY A 118 -0.53 -4.43 38.54
CA GLY A 118 -1.48 -3.63 37.77
C GLY A 118 -2.57 -4.47 37.13
N HIS A 119 -3.34 -3.84 36.24
CA HIS A 119 -4.38 -4.50 35.45
C HIS A 119 -4.32 -4.00 34.00
N LEU A 120 -4.59 -4.89 33.06
CA LEU A 120 -4.87 -4.54 31.67
C LEU A 120 -6.37 -4.69 31.46
N ALA A 121 -7.07 -3.58 31.26
CA ALA A 121 -8.50 -3.59 30.98
C ALA A 121 -8.75 -3.66 29.47
N PHE A 122 -9.73 -4.44 29.06
CA PHE A 122 -10.14 -4.63 27.67
C PHE A 122 -11.58 -4.12 27.51
N THR A 123 -11.81 -3.37 26.45
CA THR A 123 -13.15 -3.01 25.97
C THR A 123 -13.31 -3.56 24.57
N GLY A 124 -14.45 -4.18 24.26
CA GLY A 124 -14.62 -4.83 22.97
C GLY A 124 -14.08 -6.26 22.90
N HIS A 125 -13.66 -6.85 24.02
CA HIS A 125 -13.07 -8.21 24.04
C HIS A 125 -14.05 -9.31 23.61
N GLN A 126 -15.35 -9.04 23.61
CA GLN A 126 -16.38 -9.95 23.08
C GLN A 126 -16.24 -10.25 21.58
N HIS A 127 -15.44 -9.45 20.87
CA HIS A 127 -15.07 -9.67 19.47
C HIS A 127 -13.86 -10.61 19.31
N THR A 128 -13.46 -11.26 20.40
CA THR A 128 -12.33 -12.18 20.50
C THR A 128 -12.70 -13.35 21.42
N ASP A 129 -11.84 -14.36 21.53
CA ASP A 129 -11.99 -15.45 22.51
C ASP A 129 -11.41 -15.14 23.91
N LEU A 130 -10.92 -13.92 24.15
CA LEU A 130 -10.28 -13.53 25.42
C LEU A 130 -11.17 -13.75 26.64
N GLY A 131 -12.49 -13.59 26.51
CA GLY A 131 -13.46 -13.88 27.57
C GLY A 131 -13.32 -15.30 28.11
N ALA A 132 -13.22 -16.28 27.21
CA ALA A 132 -13.05 -17.69 27.56
C ALA A 132 -11.61 -18.02 27.95
N VAL A 133 -10.61 -17.46 27.25
CA VAL A 133 -9.19 -17.78 27.45
C VAL A 133 -8.66 -17.24 28.79
N LEU A 134 -9.04 -16.04 29.17
CA LEU A 134 -8.52 -15.35 30.36
C LEU A 134 -9.59 -15.15 31.46
N GLY A 135 -10.80 -15.65 31.27
CA GLY A 135 -11.90 -15.48 32.23
C GLY A 135 -12.31 -14.02 32.38
N LEU A 136 -12.21 -13.21 31.31
CA LEU A 136 -12.46 -11.77 31.39
C LEU A 136 -13.91 -11.42 31.74
N ASP A 137 -14.85 -12.30 31.43
CA ASP A 137 -16.27 -12.09 31.71
C ASP A 137 -16.56 -12.09 33.23
N ASP A 138 -15.77 -12.85 34.00
CA ASP A 138 -15.84 -12.87 35.46
C ASP A 138 -15.07 -11.69 36.10
N SER A 139 -14.15 -11.07 35.36
CA SER A 139 -13.30 -9.98 35.83
C SER A 139 -13.66 -8.61 35.28
N TYR A 140 -14.87 -8.46 34.72
CA TYR A 140 -15.36 -7.21 34.11
C TYR A 140 -14.41 -6.66 33.02
N GLY A 141 -13.78 -7.55 32.25
CA GLY A 141 -12.85 -7.17 31.19
C GLY A 141 -11.45 -6.81 31.68
N ALA A 142 -11.03 -7.18 32.89
CA ALA A 142 -9.71 -6.83 33.43
C ALA A 142 -8.80 -8.05 33.65
N LEU A 143 -7.63 -8.05 33.03
CA LEU A 143 -6.57 -9.03 33.27
C LEU A 143 -5.63 -8.52 34.37
N PRO A 144 -5.52 -9.19 35.53
CA PRO A 144 -4.50 -8.86 36.52
C PRO A 144 -3.09 -9.12 35.98
N ILE A 145 -2.18 -8.16 36.17
CA ILE A 145 -0.77 -8.30 35.81
C ILE A 145 -0.01 -8.80 37.02
N GLU A 146 0.33 -10.08 37.01
CA GLU A 146 0.97 -10.77 38.12
C GLU A 146 2.39 -11.22 37.77
N VAL A 147 3.39 -10.73 38.49
CA VAL A 147 4.80 -11.10 38.28
C VAL A 147 5.30 -12.08 39.35
N PRO A 148 6.10 -13.09 38.98
CA PRO A 148 6.67 -14.02 39.95
C PRO A 148 7.68 -13.30 40.84
N VAL A 149 7.52 -13.44 42.16
CA VAL A 149 8.44 -12.86 43.16
C VAL A 149 9.07 -13.92 44.07
N VAL A 150 8.42 -15.08 44.21
CA VAL A 150 8.96 -16.28 44.88
C VAL A 150 8.68 -17.49 43.98
N GLY A 151 9.63 -18.42 43.86
CA GLY A 151 9.46 -19.68 43.11
C GLY A 151 10.55 -19.92 42.07
N PRO A 152 10.46 -21.04 41.31
CA PRO A 152 11.45 -21.42 40.30
C PRO A 152 11.60 -20.40 39.16
N ASP A 153 10.54 -19.64 38.87
CA ASP A 153 10.51 -18.61 37.83
C ASP A 153 10.67 -17.18 38.38
N ALA A 154 10.96 -17.05 39.68
CA ALA A 154 11.23 -15.77 40.31
C ALA A 154 12.75 -15.49 40.30
N PRO A 155 13.15 -14.21 40.34
CA PRO A 155 14.55 -13.81 40.46
C PRO A 155 15.14 -14.14 41.83
N GLY A 156 15.27 -15.41 42.23
CA GLY A 156 16.19 -15.96 43.24
C GLY A 156 16.33 -15.31 44.63
N GLY A 157 15.52 -14.33 45.00
CA GLY A 157 15.53 -13.64 46.30
C GLY A 157 15.56 -12.11 46.20
N ARG A 158 15.44 -11.43 47.34
CA ARG A 158 15.26 -9.96 47.44
C ARG A 158 16.33 -9.13 46.72
N HIS A 159 17.56 -9.64 46.62
CA HIS A 159 18.67 -8.93 45.98
C HIS A 159 18.66 -9.03 44.45
N GLU A 160 18.07 -10.08 43.90
CA GLU A 160 18.01 -10.31 42.47
C GLU A 160 16.86 -9.54 41.81
N LEU A 161 15.77 -9.25 42.55
CA LEU A 161 14.71 -8.29 42.18
C LEU A 161 15.21 -6.85 41.89
N ARG A 162 16.48 -6.56 42.13
CA ARG A 162 17.09 -5.20 42.05
C ARG A 162 18.34 -5.12 41.20
N ARG A 163 18.75 -6.22 40.57
CA ARG A 163 20.07 -6.33 39.95
C ARG A 163 20.08 -6.00 38.46
N ASP A 164 18.91 -5.72 37.87
CA ASP A 164 18.77 -5.45 36.44
C ASP A 164 19.41 -6.55 35.57
N ARG A 165 19.17 -7.81 35.98
CA ARG A 165 19.72 -9.01 35.32
C ARG A 165 18.64 -9.93 34.80
N GLN A 166 17.39 -9.65 35.14
CA GLN A 166 16.26 -10.52 34.86
C GLN A 166 15.05 -9.69 34.44
N THR A 167 14.28 -10.25 33.53
CA THR A 167 13.07 -9.65 32.99
C THR A 167 11.97 -10.69 33.00
N GLY A 168 10.85 -10.38 33.62
CA GLY A 168 9.64 -11.19 33.53
C GLY A 168 8.93 -10.91 32.21
N VAL A 169 8.67 -11.95 31.42
CA VAL A 169 7.87 -11.86 30.19
C VAL A 169 6.63 -12.71 30.36
N ILE A 170 5.47 -12.07 30.34
CA ILE A 170 4.15 -12.72 30.40
C ILE A 170 3.55 -12.58 29.00
N TRP A 171 3.03 -13.67 28.45
CA TRP A 171 2.34 -13.61 27.17
C TRP A 171 1.08 -14.45 27.18
N HIS A 172 0.09 -13.98 26.43
CA HIS A 172 -1.18 -14.66 26.20
C HIS A 172 -1.49 -14.62 24.71
N GLU A 173 -1.89 -15.76 24.16
CA GLU A 173 -2.43 -15.84 22.80
C GLU A 173 -3.96 -15.80 22.85
N TYR A 174 -4.55 -15.19 21.83
CA TYR A 174 -6.00 -15.10 21.66
C TYR A 174 -6.37 -15.12 20.18
N ARG A 175 -7.65 -15.17 19.86
CA ARG A 175 -8.17 -15.20 18.49
C ARG A 175 -9.28 -14.16 18.34
N PRO A 176 -9.08 -13.17 17.47
CA PRO A 176 -10.17 -12.31 17.00
C PRO A 176 -11.24 -13.11 16.27
N ASP A 177 -12.48 -12.63 16.27
CA ASP A 177 -13.55 -13.22 15.46
C ASP A 177 -13.22 -13.06 13.96
N PRO A 178 -13.09 -14.16 13.19
CA PRO A 178 -12.85 -14.07 11.77
C PRO A 178 -13.98 -13.34 11.01
N ASN A 179 -15.23 -13.40 11.47
CA ASN A 179 -16.37 -12.90 10.70
C ASN A 179 -16.67 -11.42 10.95
N LEU A 180 -15.84 -10.73 11.72
CA LEU A 180 -16.07 -9.34 12.09
C LEU A 180 -15.88 -8.35 10.93
N LEU A 181 -15.01 -8.69 9.98
CA LEU A 181 -14.73 -7.86 8.81
C LEU A 181 -15.57 -8.31 7.63
N GLU A 182 -16.49 -7.45 7.17
CA GLU A 182 -17.30 -7.70 5.97
C GLU A 182 -16.47 -7.63 4.68
N VAL A 183 -15.35 -6.89 4.71
CA VAL A 183 -14.48 -6.64 3.56
C VAL A 183 -13.04 -7.06 3.85
N TYR A 184 -12.32 -7.47 2.81
CA TYR A 184 -10.89 -7.72 2.89
C TYR A 184 -10.15 -6.39 3.07
N PRO A 185 -9.41 -6.20 4.19
CA PRO A 185 -8.84 -4.90 4.51
C PRO A 185 -7.61 -4.54 3.68
N VAL A 186 -7.05 -5.49 2.91
CA VAL A 186 -5.84 -5.26 2.10
C VAL A 186 -6.07 -5.68 0.66
N LYS A 187 -5.67 -4.83 -0.28
CA LYS A 187 -5.65 -5.11 -1.71
C LYS A 187 -4.32 -4.67 -2.30
N VAL A 188 -3.63 -5.59 -2.95
CA VAL A 188 -2.34 -5.31 -3.61
C VAL A 188 -2.57 -5.25 -5.11
N GLY A 189 -2.14 -4.16 -5.73
CA GLY A 189 -2.13 -3.98 -7.18
C GLY A 189 -0.71 -4.10 -7.71
N ILE A 190 -0.49 -5.00 -8.69
CA ILE A 190 0.77 -5.13 -9.41
C ILE A 190 0.50 -5.08 -10.91
N ASP A 191 1.12 -4.11 -11.58
CA ASP A 191 1.00 -3.91 -13.03
C ASP A 191 2.37 -4.03 -13.71
N LEU A 192 2.39 -4.67 -14.88
CA LEU A 192 3.52 -4.62 -15.80
C LEU A 192 3.19 -3.63 -16.92
N LEU A 193 4.04 -2.62 -17.05
CA LEU A 193 3.85 -1.51 -17.96
C LEU A 193 5.02 -1.42 -18.92
N ASP A 194 4.72 -1.08 -20.17
CA ASP A 194 5.74 -0.64 -21.10
C ASP A 194 6.14 0.81 -20.79
N PRO A 195 7.41 1.23 -21.03
CA PRO A 195 7.85 2.61 -20.89
C PRO A 195 6.92 3.63 -21.51
N ASP A 196 6.39 3.29 -22.68
CA ASP A 196 5.54 4.17 -23.48
C ASP A 196 4.11 4.25 -22.90
N THR A 197 3.81 3.42 -21.90
CA THR A 197 2.54 3.39 -21.15
C THR A 197 2.60 4.19 -19.84
N LEU A 198 3.78 4.29 -19.22
CA LEU A 198 3.97 4.98 -17.93
C LEU A 198 3.97 6.50 -18.00
N GLY A 199 3.85 7.08 -19.19
CA GLY A 199 3.49 8.48 -19.38
C GLY A 199 2.07 8.80 -18.90
N GLY A 200 1.73 8.48 -17.65
CA GLY A 200 0.52 8.93 -16.96
C GLY A 200 0.51 10.43 -16.64
N VAL A 201 1.58 11.16 -16.96
CA VAL A 201 1.55 12.62 -17.12
C VAL A 201 1.73 13.05 -18.56
N ILE A 202 1.72 12.12 -19.53
CA ILE A 202 1.21 12.47 -20.85
C ILE A 202 -0.30 12.56 -20.72
N THR A 203 -0.75 13.61 -20.04
CA THR A 203 -2.09 14.14 -20.19
C THR A 203 -2.37 14.20 -21.68
N THR A 204 -3.63 14.12 -22.06
CA THR A 204 -4.07 14.32 -23.45
C THR A 204 -3.47 15.59 -24.10
N HIS A 205 -2.85 16.48 -23.31
CA HIS A 205 -2.05 17.65 -23.66
C HIS A 205 -0.53 17.46 -23.92
N GLU A 206 0.13 16.34 -23.60
CA GLU A 206 1.57 16.15 -23.92
C GLU A 206 1.83 15.28 -25.15
N LEU A 207 0.83 14.51 -25.62
CA LEU A 207 0.86 13.89 -26.97
C LEU A 207 0.75 14.94 -28.09
N THR A 208 0.65 16.22 -27.73
CA THR A 208 0.80 17.37 -28.63
C THR A 208 2.26 17.74 -28.90
N ASN A 209 3.22 17.16 -28.18
CA ASN A 209 4.64 17.52 -28.34
C ASN A 209 5.34 16.62 -29.37
N PHE A 210 5.36 17.09 -30.61
CA PHE A 210 5.93 16.45 -31.80
C PHE A 210 7.37 15.90 -31.59
N ALA A 211 8.16 16.58 -30.75
CA ALA A 211 9.54 16.24 -30.44
C ALA A 211 9.72 14.90 -29.71
N ASN A 212 8.73 14.46 -28.92
CA ASN A 212 8.85 13.20 -28.17
C ASN A 212 8.59 11.98 -29.05
N VAL A 213 7.72 12.11 -30.05
CA VAL A 213 7.34 11.03 -30.97
C VAL A 213 8.44 10.79 -32.00
N SER A 214 9.08 11.84 -32.51
CA SER A 214 10.16 11.72 -33.51
C SER A 214 11.47 11.12 -32.97
N GLN A 215 11.66 11.12 -31.64
CA GLN A 215 12.88 10.63 -30.96
C GLN A 215 12.84 9.15 -30.55
N GLN A 216 11.77 8.41 -30.83
CA GLN A 216 11.65 7.00 -30.42
C GLN A 216 11.80 6.05 -31.61
N PRO A 217 13.02 5.66 -32.03
CA PRO A 217 13.20 4.83 -33.22
C PRO A 217 12.91 3.33 -33.00
N ASN A 218 12.87 2.82 -31.76
CA ASN A 218 12.70 1.37 -31.49
C ASN A 218 11.96 1.09 -30.17
N PHE A 219 11.30 -0.08 -30.08
CA PHE A 219 10.74 -0.59 -28.82
C PHE A 219 11.85 -0.61 -27.77
N ARG A 220 11.63 0.10 -26.66
CA ARG A 220 12.57 0.07 -25.55
C ARG A 220 12.44 -1.30 -24.87
N SER A 221 13.54 -2.01 -24.73
CA SER A 221 13.56 -3.41 -24.27
C SER A 221 13.35 -3.56 -22.76
N TYR A 222 12.83 -2.54 -22.08
CA TYR A 222 12.64 -2.54 -20.64
C TYR A 222 11.15 -2.49 -20.28
N LEU A 223 10.81 -3.03 -19.12
CA LEU A 223 9.47 -2.95 -18.55
C LEU A 223 9.52 -2.16 -17.25
N TRP A 224 8.36 -1.75 -16.79
CA TRP A 224 8.20 -1.27 -15.43
C TRP A 224 7.22 -2.16 -14.68
N LEU A 225 7.58 -2.49 -13.46
CA LEU A 225 6.68 -3.13 -12.50
C LEU A 225 6.20 -2.06 -11.54
N ARG A 226 4.90 -1.84 -11.51
CA ARG A 226 4.26 -0.90 -10.60
C ARG A 226 3.53 -1.68 -9.52
N VAL A 227 3.83 -1.36 -8.26
CA VAL A 227 3.18 -1.95 -7.08
C VAL A 227 2.47 -0.84 -6.31
N THR A 228 1.23 -1.12 -5.90
CA THR A 228 0.42 -0.24 -5.07
C THR A 228 -0.27 -1.09 -4.01
N VAL A 229 -0.37 -0.56 -2.79
CA VAL A 229 -1.06 -1.22 -1.68
C VAL A 229 -2.21 -0.33 -1.27
N LYS A 230 -3.40 -0.92 -1.20
CA LYS A 230 -4.62 -0.28 -0.72
C LYS A 230 -5.07 -0.96 0.56
N VAL A 231 -5.37 -0.17 1.58
CA VAL A 231 -5.86 -0.67 2.87
C VAL A 231 -7.20 0.00 3.19
N VAL A 232 -8.22 -0.80 3.50
CA VAL A 232 -9.56 -0.32 3.86
C VAL A 232 -9.85 -0.78 5.28
N LEU A 233 -10.11 0.17 6.17
CA LEU A 233 -10.27 -0.09 7.60
C LEU A 233 -11.61 0.45 8.10
N PRO A 234 -12.30 -0.28 9.00
CA PRO A 234 -13.45 0.26 9.69
C PRO A 234 -13.00 1.37 10.65
N TRP A 235 -13.61 2.54 10.55
CA TRP A 235 -13.20 3.72 11.30
C TRP A 235 -14.38 4.33 12.06
N GLN A 236 -14.16 4.67 13.32
CA GLN A 236 -15.16 5.29 14.18
C GLN A 236 -14.68 6.66 14.66
N GLU A 237 -15.61 7.61 14.73
CA GLU A 237 -15.35 8.96 15.24
C GLU A 237 -14.84 8.90 16.70
N GLY A 238 -13.77 9.64 17.01
CA GLY A 238 -13.14 9.68 18.34
C GLY A 238 -11.96 8.73 18.55
N ARG A 239 -11.58 7.91 17.55
CA ARG A 239 -10.33 7.12 17.58
C ARG A 239 -9.10 7.95 17.16
N PRO A 240 -7.87 7.57 17.56
CA PRO A 240 -6.63 8.28 17.19
C PRO A 240 -6.31 8.14 15.70
N LYS A 241 -5.94 9.25 15.03
CA LYS A 241 -5.64 9.26 13.59
C LYS A 241 -4.72 8.10 13.20
N LEU A 242 -5.19 7.25 12.30
CA LEU A 242 -4.41 6.12 11.80
C LEU A 242 -3.27 6.57 10.88
N SER A 243 -2.17 5.85 10.98
CA SER A 243 -1.00 6.00 10.11
C SER A 243 -0.48 4.63 9.69
N PRO A 244 -1.23 3.88 8.85
CA PRO A 244 -0.75 2.59 8.38
C PRO A 244 0.53 2.76 7.54
N VAL A 245 1.43 1.80 7.72
CA VAL A 245 2.71 1.76 7.02
C VAL A 245 2.87 0.38 6.41
N VAL A 246 3.25 0.33 5.14
CA VAL A 246 3.74 -0.91 4.54
C VAL A 246 5.15 -1.14 5.08
N GLU A 247 5.25 -1.97 6.11
CA GLU A 247 6.51 -2.35 6.75
C GLU A 247 7.45 -2.99 5.73
N ARG A 248 6.92 -3.89 4.89
CA ARG A 248 7.71 -4.57 3.89
C ARG A 248 6.86 -5.02 2.69
N ILE A 249 7.38 -4.79 1.49
CA ILE A 249 6.98 -5.54 0.29
C ILE A 249 8.18 -6.35 -0.13
N SER A 250 7.98 -7.63 -0.41
CA SER A 250 9.00 -8.51 -0.95
C SER A 250 8.45 -9.23 -2.18
N LEU A 251 9.15 -9.15 -3.29
CA LEU A 251 8.80 -9.86 -4.52
C LEU A 251 9.93 -10.82 -4.88
N PHE A 252 9.61 -12.10 -5.05
CA PHE A 252 10.57 -13.09 -5.51
C PHE A 252 11.06 -12.71 -6.89
N TRP A 253 12.38 -12.69 -7.06
CA TRP A 253 13.03 -12.26 -8.28
C TRP A 253 13.92 -13.37 -8.83
N PRO A 254 13.72 -13.80 -10.09
CA PRO A 254 14.31 -15.03 -10.60
C PRO A 254 15.84 -14.99 -10.79
N THR A 255 16.50 -13.82 -10.82
CA THR A 255 17.95 -13.70 -11.10
C THR A 255 18.65 -12.52 -10.41
N ILE A 256 19.98 -12.56 -10.39
CA ILE A 256 20.86 -11.51 -9.84
C ILE A 256 21.29 -10.52 -10.95
N THR A 257 20.47 -10.26 -11.96
CA THR A 257 20.85 -9.29 -13.00
C THR A 257 20.85 -7.88 -12.41
N SER A 258 22.06 -7.34 -12.26
CA SER A 258 22.45 -5.95 -11.92
C SER A 258 21.33 -5.03 -11.40
N LEU A 259 21.30 -4.82 -10.09
CA LEU A 259 20.45 -3.82 -9.42
C LEU A 259 20.68 -2.37 -9.89
N ASN A 260 21.78 -2.12 -10.61
CA ASN A 260 22.05 -0.86 -11.34
C ASN A 260 20.96 -0.48 -12.37
N VAL A 261 19.98 -1.35 -12.56
CA VAL A 261 18.89 -1.24 -13.52
C VAL A 261 17.57 -0.78 -12.90
N LEU A 262 17.42 -0.82 -11.57
CA LEU A 262 16.21 -0.41 -10.88
C LEU A 262 16.25 1.09 -10.59
N LYS A 263 15.67 1.90 -11.48
CA LYS A 263 15.40 3.32 -11.20
C LYS A 263 14.02 3.45 -10.56
N VAL A 264 13.98 4.12 -9.41
CA VAL A 264 12.74 4.42 -8.68
C VAL A 264 12.30 5.81 -9.11
N GLU A 265 11.09 5.92 -9.64
CA GLU A 265 10.42 7.21 -9.82
C GLU A 265 9.32 7.34 -8.79
N HIS A 266 9.35 8.44 -8.04
CA HIS A 266 8.35 8.79 -7.04
C HIS A 266 7.17 9.48 -7.70
N GLY A 267 5.95 9.02 -7.41
CA GLY A 267 4.73 9.60 -7.93
C GLY A 267 4.45 11.02 -7.45
N THR A 268 4.84 11.38 -6.23
CA THR A 268 4.60 12.71 -5.64
C THR A 268 5.34 12.87 -4.31
N SER A 269 5.97 14.05 -4.14
CA SER A 269 6.32 14.71 -2.87
C SER A 269 7.49 14.16 -2.03
N ASP A 270 8.56 14.95 -2.05
CA ASP A 270 9.61 15.09 -1.02
C ASP A 270 10.64 13.95 -0.84
N GLY A 271 11.61 13.91 -1.75
CA GLY A 271 13.05 13.90 -1.46
C GLY A 271 13.70 12.74 -0.67
N GLY A 272 12.95 11.78 -0.14
CA GLY A 272 13.50 10.63 0.57
C GLY A 272 13.83 9.50 -0.40
N GLU A 273 15.11 9.21 -0.62
CA GLU A 273 15.55 7.97 -1.29
C GLU A 273 15.08 6.75 -0.50
N ARG A 274 13.88 6.23 -0.81
CA ARG A 274 13.51 4.88 -0.38
C ARG A 274 14.23 3.89 -1.28
N LEU A 275 15.39 3.45 -0.80
CA LEU A 275 16.23 2.46 -1.46
C LEU A 275 15.49 1.13 -1.56
N ILE A 276 15.13 0.75 -2.79
CA ILE A 276 14.85 -0.65 -3.10
C ILE A 276 16.08 -1.45 -2.70
N THR A 277 15.88 -2.49 -1.89
CA THR A 277 16.95 -3.40 -1.50
C THR A 277 16.74 -4.75 -2.15
N TYR A 278 17.82 -5.40 -2.55
CA TYR A 278 17.76 -6.79 -2.97
C TYR A 278 18.33 -7.67 -1.88
N ASN A 279 17.54 -8.65 -1.48
CA ASN A 279 17.93 -9.64 -0.52
C ASN A 279 18.40 -10.89 -1.28
N PRO A 280 19.72 -11.15 -1.35
CA PRO A 280 20.25 -12.28 -2.12
C PRO A 280 19.92 -13.64 -1.50
N VAL A 281 19.63 -13.69 -0.19
CA VAL A 281 19.26 -14.92 0.52
C VAL A 281 17.86 -15.35 0.13
N GLY A 282 16.92 -14.41 0.15
CA GLY A 282 15.53 -14.63 -0.28
C GLY A 282 15.34 -14.60 -1.80
N ARG A 283 16.33 -14.09 -2.53
CA ARG A 283 16.20 -13.67 -3.94
C ARG A 283 14.99 -12.75 -4.12
N THR A 284 14.84 -11.77 -3.23
CA THR A 284 13.69 -10.87 -3.21
C THR A 284 14.10 -9.43 -3.47
N ILE A 285 13.28 -8.70 -4.23
CA ILE A 285 13.31 -7.24 -4.27
C ILE A 285 12.40 -6.73 -3.15
N GLU A 286 12.91 -5.83 -2.33
CA GLU A 286 12.23 -5.35 -1.13
C GLU A 286 12.08 -3.83 -1.09
N TRP A 287 10.87 -3.39 -0.74
CA TRP A 287 10.58 -2.04 -0.26
C TRP A 287 10.24 -2.11 1.21
N ARG A 288 10.60 -1.08 1.97
CA ARG A 288 10.34 -0.98 3.40
C ARG A 288 9.85 0.40 3.77
N ASP A 289 9.11 0.44 4.87
CA ASP A 289 8.68 1.68 5.53
C ASP A 289 7.99 2.65 4.57
N VAL A 290 7.06 2.13 3.75
CA VAL A 290 6.28 2.94 2.81
C VAL A 290 5.00 3.42 3.52
N PRO A 291 4.90 4.71 3.88
CA PRO A 291 3.74 5.29 4.52
C PRO A 291 2.58 5.27 3.55
N MET A 292 1.39 5.27 4.13
CA MET A 292 0.17 5.35 3.38
C MET A 292 -0.56 6.66 3.68
N THR A 293 -1.16 7.24 2.66
CA THR A 293 -1.97 8.45 2.77
C THR A 293 -3.45 8.10 2.62
N VAL A 294 -4.33 8.96 3.16
CA VAL A 294 -5.77 8.75 3.04
C VAL A 294 -6.17 8.98 1.57
N ASP A 295 -6.93 8.04 1.02
CA ASP A 295 -7.53 8.14 -0.31
C ASP A 295 -8.79 9.03 -0.22
N GLU A 296 -8.65 10.31 -0.56
CA GLU A 296 -9.76 11.28 -0.53
C GLU A 296 -10.81 11.01 -1.61
N ASP A 297 -10.43 10.38 -2.72
CA ASP A 297 -11.31 10.05 -3.85
C ASP A 297 -12.15 8.79 -3.60
N HIS A 298 -11.84 8.03 -2.53
CA HIS A 298 -12.62 6.86 -2.18
C HIS A 298 -14.03 7.28 -1.71
N LYS A 299 -15.06 6.85 -2.45
CA LYS A 299 -16.47 7.00 -2.05
C LYS A 299 -16.69 6.25 -0.74
N ARG A 300 -16.55 6.98 0.37
CA ARG A 300 -16.68 6.45 1.73
C ARG A 300 -18.06 5.84 1.93
N ARG A 301 -18.10 4.63 2.48
CA ARG A 301 -19.18 4.29 3.41
C ARG A 301 -18.91 5.07 4.69
N ASP A 302 -19.95 5.49 5.39
CA ASP A 302 -19.84 6.43 6.52
C ASP A 302 -18.85 5.96 7.62
N ASP A 303 -18.57 4.65 7.71
CA ASP A 303 -17.72 4.02 8.72
C ASP A 303 -16.40 3.40 8.18
N GLU A 304 -15.92 3.80 6.99
CA GLU A 304 -14.69 3.25 6.40
C GLU A 304 -13.69 4.35 6.03
N VAL A 305 -12.40 4.10 6.30
CA VAL A 305 -11.29 4.93 5.81
C VAL A 305 -10.39 4.08 4.93
N CYS A 306 -10.06 4.65 3.78
CA CYS A 306 -9.19 4.03 2.80
C CYS A 306 -7.82 4.72 2.80
N PHE A 307 -6.77 3.91 2.77
CA PHE A 307 -5.38 4.32 2.67
C PHE A 307 -4.75 3.76 1.40
N LEU A 308 -3.91 4.56 0.76
CA LEU A 308 -3.11 4.19 -0.41
C LEU A 308 -1.63 4.40 -0.10
N SER A 309 -0.80 3.42 -0.45
CA SER A 309 0.64 3.59 -0.43
C SER A 309 1.08 4.53 -1.54
N ASP A 310 2.27 5.11 -1.39
CA ASP A 310 3.00 5.64 -2.54
C ASP A 310 3.13 4.55 -3.62
N THR A 311 3.16 4.98 -4.88
CA THR A 311 3.37 4.05 -6.00
C THR A 311 4.83 3.63 -6.04
N MET A 312 5.08 2.32 -5.94
CA MET A 312 6.41 1.74 -6.00
C MET A 312 6.68 1.24 -7.41
N VAL A 313 7.76 1.71 -8.04
CA VAL A 313 8.06 1.35 -9.43
C VAL A 313 9.46 0.77 -9.55
N VAL A 314 9.56 -0.34 -10.30
CA VAL A 314 10.81 -1.01 -10.66
C VAL A 314 11.00 -0.95 -12.16
N LEU A 315 12.15 -0.46 -12.61
CA LEU A 315 12.58 -0.55 -14.00
C LEU A 315 13.28 -1.89 -14.27
N ILE A 316 12.82 -2.64 -15.27
CA ILE A 316 13.31 -3.98 -15.63
C ILE A 316 13.93 -3.93 -17.02
N SER A 317 15.25 -3.73 -17.15
CA SER A 317 15.87 -3.59 -18.48
C SER A 317 16.04 -4.88 -19.29
N GLN A 318 15.89 -6.04 -18.64
CA GLN A 318 15.99 -7.33 -19.30
C GLN A 318 14.82 -8.23 -18.89
N PRO A 319 13.59 -7.98 -19.41
CA PRO A 319 12.40 -8.74 -19.05
C PRO A 319 12.39 -10.17 -19.60
N GLY A 320 13.42 -10.55 -20.39
CA GLY A 320 13.62 -11.87 -20.99
C GLY A 320 13.31 -13.04 -20.07
N GLU A 321 13.66 -12.89 -18.81
CA GLU A 321 13.54 -13.94 -17.79
C GLU A 321 12.13 -14.02 -17.19
N LEU A 322 11.43 -12.89 -17.08
CA LEU A 322 10.02 -12.87 -16.65
C LEU A 322 9.13 -13.60 -17.66
N TYR A 323 9.46 -13.57 -18.95
CA TYR A 323 8.71 -14.34 -19.96
C TYR A 323 8.80 -15.86 -19.77
N ARG A 324 9.77 -16.37 -19.00
CA ARG A 324 9.92 -17.80 -18.70
C ARG A 324 9.22 -18.23 -17.42
N GLN A 325 8.75 -17.26 -16.62
CA GLN A 325 8.07 -17.53 -15.36
C GLN A 325 6.56 -17.58 -15.57
N ALA A 326 5.89 -18.47 -14.86
CA ALA A 326 4.43 -18.53 -14.86
C ALA A 326 3.82 -17.41 -13.99
N SER A 327 4.46 -17.13 -12.86
CA SER A 327 4.03 -16.12 -11.90
C SER A 327 5.20 -15.36 -11.28
N LEU A 328 4.88 -14.21 -10.69
CA LEU A 328 5.74 -13.47 -9.79
C LEU A 328 5.09 -13.50 -8.40
N ASP A 329 5.71 -14.21 -7.46
CA ASP A 329 5.20 -14.37 -6.11
C ASP A 329 5.83 -13.31 -5.17
N GLY A 330 5.13 -12.96 -4.10
CA GLY A 330 5.63 -12.02 -3.11
C GLY A 330 4.80 -11.97 -1.84
N THR A 331 5.23 -11.12 -0.91
CA THR A 331 4.57 -10.88 0.37
C THR A 331 4.55 -9.38 0.66
N VAL A 332 3.40 -8.89 1.11
CA VAL A 332 3.19 -7.53 1.61
C VAL A 332 2.85 -7.61 3.09
N GLU A 333 3.59 -6.86 3.91
CA GLU A 333 3.43 -6.72 5.36
C GLU A 333 3.10 -5.27 5.66
N ILE A 334 1.98 -5.05 6.36
CA ILE A 334 1.48 -3.74 6.74
C ILE A 334 1.29 -3.72 8.25
N GLU A 335 1.80 -2.69 8.91
CA GLU A 335 1.52 -2.40 10.30
C GLU A 335 0.55 -1.21 10.42
N ILE A 336 -0.45 -1.36 11.28
CA ILE A 336 -1.40 -0.32 11.65
C ILE A 336 -1.19 -0.07 13.14
N PRO A 337 -0.41 0.95 13.51
CA PRO A 337 -0.16 1.27 14.91
C PRO A 337 -1.42 1.82 15.58
N ASP A 338 -1.51 1.61 16.89
CA ASP A 338 -2.56 2.10 17.80
C ASP A 338 -3.98 1.69 17.38
N TYR A 339 -4.09 0.51 16.76
CA TYR A 339 -5.35 0.02 16.22
C TYR A 339 -5.40 -1.51 16.18
N LEU A 340 -6.50 -2.07 16.67
CA LEU A 340 -6.86 -3.49 16.57
C LEU A 340 -8.08 -3.65 15.67
N LEU A 341 -7.99 -4.54 14.67
CA LEU A 341 -9.06 -4.78 13.69
C LEU A 341 -10.30 -5.43 14.31
N SER A 342 -10.16 -6.13 15.43
CA SER A 342 -11.31 -6.61 16.21
C SER A 342 -12.18 -5.47 16.78
N GLY A 343 -11.68 -4.24 16.76
CA GLY A 343 -12.29 -3.10 17.42
C GLY A 343 -12.01 -3.06 18.93
N MET A 344 -11.33 -4.07 19.48
CA MET A 344 -10.88 -4.11 20.87
C MET A 344 -9.97 -2.92 21.18
N GLN A 345 -10.08 -2.41 22.41
CA GLN A 345 -9.15 -1.43 22.96
C GLN A 345 -8.72 -1.89 24.33
N THR A 346 -7.51 -1.52 24.71
CA THR A 346 -6.89 -1.90 25.96
C THR A 346 -6.38 -0.68 26.72
N ARG A 347 -6.40 -0.76 28.04
CA ARG A 347 -5.98 0.32 28.93
C ARG A 347 -5.17 -0.26 30.07
N LEU A 348 -3.95 0.23 30.23
CA LEU A 348 -3.08 -0.17 31.33
C LEU A 348 -3.39 0.65 32.59
N PHE A 349 -3.51 -0.05 33.71
CA PHE A 349 -3.67 0.52 35.04
C PHE A 349 -2.58 0.02 35.98
N ASP A 350 -1.98 0.92 36.76
CA ASP A 350 -1.01 0.55 37.78
C ASP A 350 -1.66 -0.15 38.98
N SER A 351 -0.83 -0.63 39.91
CA SER A 351 -1.26 -1.23 41.19
C SER A 351 -2.15 -0.34 42.06
N THR A 352 -2.23 0.96 41.78
CA THR A 352 -3.09 1.92 42.49
C THR A 352 -4.38 2.23 41.74
N GLY A 353 -4.58 1.63 40.56
CA GLY A 353 -5.75 1.85 39.70
C GLY A 353 -5.67 3.13 38.87
N ARG A 354 -4.50 3.75 38.72
CA ARG A 354 -4.30 4.91 37.84
C ARG A 354 -3.97 4.43 36.44
N ARG A 355 -4.53 5.11 35.44
CA ARG A 355 -4.22 4.85 34.03
C ARG A 355 -2.77 5.24 33.75
N VAL A 356 -2.05 4.35 33.06
CA VAL A 356 -0.69 4.55 32.57
C VAL A 356 -0.75 4.48 31.05
N GLU A 357 -0.20 5.47 30.36
CA GLU A 357 -0.13 5.48 28.90
C GLU A 357 1.27 5.06 28.39
N ASP A 358 2.32 5.35 29.16
CA ASP A 358 3.68 4.97 28.81
C ASP A 358 3.85 3.44 28.76
N GLY A 359 4.55 2.96 27.73
CA GLY A 359 4.87 1.54 27.54
C GLY A 359 3.71 0.70 26.99
N HIS A 360 2.52 1.25 26.77
CA HIS A 360 1.38 0.55 26.19
C HIS A 360 1.31 0.77 24.66
N ARG A 361 1.20 -0.31 23.89
CA ARG A 361 1.10 -0.28 22.42
C ARG A 361 0.10 -1.29 21.92
N GLU A 362 -0.73 -0.86 20.97
CA GLU A 362 -1.61 -1.70 20.19
C GLU A 362 -1.15 -1.70 18.73
N SER A 363 -1.26 -2.82 18.03
CA SER A 363 -1.06 -2.82 16.59
C SER A 363 -1.75 -3.96 15.88
N THR A 364 -2.15 -3.71 14.64
CA THR A 364 -2.59 -4.74 13.71
C THR A 364 -1.50 -4.96 12.66
N ARG A 365 -1.20 -6.21 12.37
CA ARG A 365 -0.36 -6.64 11.26
C ARG A 365 -1.19 -7.35 10.20
N LEU A 366 -1.15 -6.84 8.98
CA LEU A 366 -1.72 -7.48 7.82
C LEU A 366 -0.60 -8.07 6.98
N THR A 367 -0.67 -9.37 6.71
CA THR A 367 0.24 -10.04 5.79
C THR A 367 -0.55 -10.57 4.60
N SER A 368 -0.13 -10.23 3.39
CA SER A 368 -0.72 -10.73 2.16
C SER A 368 0.35 -11.40 1.31
N ASN A 369 0.18 -12.69 1.05
CA ASN A 369 0.90 -13.36 -0.02
C ASN A 369 0.25 -12.98 -1.35
N VAL A 370 1.07 -12.61 -2.33
CA VAL A 370 0.60 -12.14 -3.63
C VAL A 370 1.20 -13.01 -4.72
N ARG A 371 0.38 -13.37 -5.70
CA ARG A 371 0.80 -14.11 -6.89
C ARG A 371 0.30 -13.38 -8.12
N LEU A 372 1.21 -12.76 -8.86
CA LEU A 372 0.93 -12.15 -10.16
C LEU A 372 1.03 -13.21 -11.26
N ILE A 373 -0.05 -13.48 -11.97
CA ILE A 373 -0.02 -14.38 -13.14
C ILE A 373 0.57 -13.61 -14.32
N LEU A 374 1.82 -13.95 -14.69
CA LEU A 374 2.59 -13.16 -15.64
C LEU A 374 2.01 -13.22 -17.06
N ALA A 375 1.47 -14.36 -17.48
CA ALA A 375 0.81 -14.47 -18.78
C ALA A 375 -0.36 -13.46 -18.92
N ASP A 376 -1.13 -13.27 -17.85
CA ASP A 376 -2.24 -12.32 -17.81
C ASP A 376 -1.74 -10.88 -17.70
N ALA A 377 -0.74 -10.63 -16.87
CA ALA A 377 -0.10 -9.31 -16.76
C ALA A 377 0.48 -8.87 -18.11
N PHE A 378 1.16 -9.77 -18.82
CA PHE A 378 1.68 -9.51 -20.17
C PHE A 378 0.57 -9.30 -21.19
N ALA A 379 -0.52 -10.07 -21.12
CA ALA A 379 -1.65 -9.89 -22.02
C ALA A 379 -2.42 -8.58 -21.78
N ARG A 380 -2.36 -8.04 -20.56
CA ARG A 380 -2.95 -6.74 -20.20
C ARG A 380 -2.10 -5.54 -20.61
N ARG A 381 -0.84 -5.76 -21.01
CA ARG A 381 0.03 -4.67 -21.46
C ARG A 381 -0.59 -3.95 -22.65
N MET A 382 -0.62 -2.64 -22.54
CA MET A 382 -0.93 -1.76 -23.65
C MET A 382 0.33 -1.61 -24.49
N LEU A 383 0.47 -2.45 -25.51
CA LEU A 383 1.56 -2.34 -26.45
C LEU A 383 1.26 -1.19 -27.42
N LYS A 384 2.21 -0.26 -27.50
CA LYS A 384 2.09 0.97 -28.28
C LYS A 384 3.14 0.98 -29.41
N PRO A 385 2.95 0.18 -30.47
CA PRO A 385 3.91 0.15 -31.58
C PRO A 385 4.02 1.52 -32.25
N HIS A 386 5.24 1.91 -32.56
CA HIS A 386 5.56 3.09 -33.36
C HIS A 386 6.26 2.69 -34.67
N GLN A 387 6.01 3.47 -35.72
CA GLN A 387 6.70 3.34 -37.01
C GLN A 387 6.98 4.71 -37.60
N HIS A 388 8.17 4.87 -38.17
CA HIS A 388 8.60 6.08 -38.86
C HIS A 388 8.73 5.76 -40.34
N LEU A 389 8.04 6.52 -41.19
CA LEU A 389 8.15 6.46 -42.63
C LEU A 389 8.79 7.74 -43.13
N TYR A 390 9.72 7.59 -44.07
CA TYR A 390 10.44 8.70 -44.68
C TYR A 390 10.27 8.63 -46.19
N PHE A 391 9.82 9.73 -46.78
CA PHE A 391 9.60 9.85 -48.20
C PHE A 391 10.35 11.05 -48.76
N ASP A 392 11.38 10.77 -49.54
CA ASP A 392 12.12 11.75 -50.31
C ASP A 392 11.35 12.20 -51.55
N GLU A 393 11.55 13.45 -51.97
CA GLU A 393 10.95 14.07 -53.17
C GLU A 393 9.41 14.20 -53.13
N VAL A 394 8.79 14.00 -51.96
CA VAL A 394 7.35 14.19 -51.75
C VAL A 394 7.10 15.57 -51.16
N ILE A 395 6.45 16.44 -51.96
CA ILE A 395 6.11 17.80 -51.53
C ILE A 395 4.99 17.76 -50.49
N PRO A 396 5.15 18.42 -49.33
CA PRO A 396 4.16 18.40 -48.25
C PRO A 396 2.97 19.34 -48.53
N GLU A 397 1.99 18.80 -49.26
CA GLU A 397 0.75 19.48 -49.62
C GLU A 397 -0.48 18.77 -49.04
N GLN A 398 -1.60 19.50 -48.95
CA GLN A 398 -2.87 18.96 -48.46
C GLN A 398 -3.34 17.71 -49.22
N ALA A 399 -3.02 17.62 -50.52
CA ALA A 399 -3.30 16.44 -51.32
C ALA A 399 -2.61 15.17 -50.80
N ARG A 400 -1.39 15.28 -50.25
CA ARG A 400 -0.68 14.12 -49.66
C ARG A 400 -1.28 13.67 -48.34
N ILE A 401 -1.82 14.62 -47.56
CA ILE A 401 -2.57 14.29 -46.35
C ILE A 401 -3.89 13.58 -46.73
N ALA A 402 -4.58 14.06 -47.76
CA ALA A 402 -5.76 13.38 -48.29
C ALA A 402 -5.45 11.96 -48.80
N ASP A 403 -4.28 11.73 -49.41
CA ASP A 403 -3.85 10.38 -49.79
C ASP A 403 -3.69 9.45 -48.58
N ILE A 404 -3.12 9.95 -47.49
CA ILE A 404 -2.97 9.21 -46.23
C ILE A 404 -4.35 8.94 -45.60
N GLU A 405 -5.24 9.94 -45.58
CA GLU A 405 -6.62 9.81 -45.12
C GLU A 405 -7.39 8.75 -45.90
N ASN A 406 -7.29 8.77 -47.23
CA ASN A 406 -7.93 7.80 -48.11
C ASN A 406 -7.35 6.39 -47.89
N ALA A 407 -6.04 6.24 -47.76
CA ALA A 407 -5.42 4.94 -47.49
C ALA A 407 -5.91 4.32 -46.17
N LEU A 408 -6.13 5.14 -45.14
CA LEU A 408 -6.72 4.71 -43.87
C LEU A 408 -8.22 4.40 -44.00
N ALA A 409 -8.97 5.22 -44.72
CA ALA A 409 -10.39 5.03 -44.95
C ALA A 409 -10.67 3.75 -45.76
N ASP A 410 -9.83 3.44 -46.76
CA ASP A 410 -9.88 2.19 -47.54
C ASP A 410 -9.71 0.95 -46.65
N GLN A 411 -8.98 1.09 -45.53
CA GLN A 411 -8.81 0.06 -44.50
C GLN A 411 -9.91 0.10 -43.43
N GLY A 412 -10.96 0.91 -43.61
CA GLY A 412 -12.12 0.99 -42.71
C GLY A 412 -11.90 1.84 -41.45
N PHE A 413 -10.86 2.68 -41.39
CA PHE A 413 -10.69 3.63 -40.30
C PHE A 413 -11.58 4.86 -40.48
N GLN A 414 -12.11 5.37 -39.37
CA GLN A 414 -12.65 6.72 -39.29
C GLN A 414 -11.52 7.69 -38.98
N VAL A 415 -11.22 8.60 -39.90
CA VAL A 415 -10.02 9.43 -39.88
C VAL A 415 -10.37 10.91 -39.68
N LYS A 416 -9.55 11.63 -38.92
CA LYS A 416 -9.59 13.08 -38.79
C LYS A 416 -8.17 13.64 -38.71
N PHE A 417 -7.76 14.49 -39.66
CA PHE A 417 -6.55 15.29 -39.56
C PHE A 417 -6.83 16.75 -39.22
N ALA A 418 -5.87 17.36 -38.52
CA ALA A 418 -5.79 18.78 -38.25
C ALA A 418 -4.43 19.31 -38.70
N ASP A 419 -4.42 20.44 -39.40
CA ASP A 419 -3.21 21.18 -39.73
C ASP A 419 -2.70 21.91 -38.47
N LYS A 420 -1.40 21.80 -38.20
CA LYS A 420 -0.67 22.36 -37.07
C LYS A 420 0.53 23.18 -37.53
N SER A 421 0.54 23.65 -38.77
CA SER A 421 1.66 24.39 -39.37
C SER A 421 2.14 25.55 -38.48
N GLU A 422 3.45 25.63 -38.29
CA GLU A 422 4.16 26.67 -37.55
C GLU A 422 4.80 27.68 -38.52
N PRO A 423 5.24 28.87 -38.05
CA PRO A 423 5.83 29.91 -38.91
C PRO A 423 7.15 29.53 -39.60
N ASP A 424 7.83 28.47 -39.14
CA ASP A 424 9.21 28.13 -39.51
C ASP A 424 9.36 27.38 -40.86
N GLY A 425 8.35 27.43 -41.73
CA GLY A 425 8.39 26.79 -43.06
C GLY A 425 8.27 25.27 -43.06
N VAL A 426 8.19 24.64 -41.88
CA VAL A 426 7.86 23.22 -41.69
C VAL A 426 6.36 23.07 -41.51
N ARG A 427 5.73 22.28 -42.36
CA ARG A 427 4.31 21.95 -42.25
C ARG A 427 4.13 20.71 -41.39
N ARG A 428 3.16 20.76 -40.46
CA ARG A 428 2.87 19.66 -39.56
C ARG A 428 1.38 19.36 -39.59
N TRP A 429 1.03 18.08 -39.63
CA TRP A 429 -0.35 17.60 -39.50
C TRP A 429 -0.44 16.56 -38.40
N GLN A 430 -1.57 16.55 -37.72
CA GLN A 430 -1.91 15.59 -36.68
C GLN A 430 -3.22 14.88 -37.04
N GLY A 431 -3.15 13.58 -37.21
CA GLY A 431 -4.24 12.69 -37.54
C GLY A 431 -4.61 11.75 -36.40
N THR A 432 -5.90 11.45 -36.29
CA THR A 432 -6.42 10.34 -35.50
C THR A 432 -7.27 9.44 -36.38
N ALA A 433 -7.02 8.15 -36.32
CA ALA A 433 -7.75 7.11 -37.02
C ALA A 433 -8.27 6.09 -35.99
N LYS A 434 -9.53 5.70 -36.10
CA LYS A 434 -10.12 4.67 -35.22
C LYS A 434 -10.93 3.64 -36.00
N ARG A 435 -10.83 2.37 -35.61
CA ARG A 435 -11.58 1.25 -36.20
C ARG A 435 -11.97 0.27 -35.10
N THR A 436 -13.18 -0.28 -35.16
CA THR A 436 -13.62 -1.32 -34.22
C THR A 436 -13.02 -2.67 -34.62
N GLU A 437 -12.42 -3.38 -33.66
CA GLU A 437 -11.83 -4.71 -33.81
C GLU A 437 -12.46 -5.66 -32.78
N GLY A 438 -13.53 -6.35 -33.20
CA GLY A 438 -14.34 -7.15 -32.28
C GLY A 438 -14.95 -6.28 -31.16
N PRO A 439 -14.72 -6.59 -29.86
CA PRO A 439 -15.21 -5.77 -28.75
C PRO A 439 -14.32 -4.56 -28.42
N GLU A 440 -13.15 -4.44 -29.05
CA GLU A 440 -12.16 -3.40 -28.74
C GLU A 440 -12.08 -2.36 -29.88
N THR A 441 -11.45 -1.21 -29.61
CA THR A 441 -11.24 -0.16 -30.62
C THR A 441 -9.74 0.00 -30.84
N MET A 442 -9.31 -0.14 -32.10
CA MET A 442 -7.97 0.21 -32.53
C MET A 442 -7.89 1.71 -32.76
N PHE A 443 -6.86 2.34 -32.21
CA PHE A 443 -6.53 3.74 -32.44
C PHE A 443 -5.17 3.85 -33.13
N LEU A 444 -5.11 4.64 -34.19
CA LEU A 444 -3.88 5.09 -34.82
C LEU A 444 -3.77 6.61 -34.65
N ARG A 445 -2.66 7.08 -34.10
CA ARG A 445 -2.29 8.50 -34.08
C ARG A 445 -1.18 8.70 -35.09
N ILE A 446 -1.36 9.66 -35.98
CA ILE A 446 -0.47 9.86 -37.12
C ILE A 446 0.01 11.30 -37.08
N PHE A 447 1.31 11.50 -37.17
CA PHE A 447 1.92 12.81 -37.23
C PHE A 447 2.68 12.89 -38.55
N VAL A 448 2.43 13.94 -39.31
CA VAL A 448 3.10 14.16 -40.59
C VAL A 448 3.88 15.46 -40.49
N GLU A 449 5.18 15.40 -40.79
CA GLU A 449 6.04 16.57 -40.93
C GLU A 449 6.52 16.65 -42.37
N GLY A 450 6.51 17.86 -42.90
CA GLY A 450 6.86 18.15 -44.26
C GLY A 450 7.77 19.36 -44.37
N SER A 451 8.89 19.20 -45.05
CA SER A 451 9.75 20.32 -45.46
C SER A 451 9.70 20.50 -46.97
N HIS A 452 9.67 21.75 -47.41
CA HIS A 452 9.72 22.11 -48.82
C HIS A 452 11.10 22.67 -49.16
N HIS A 453 11.69 22.21 -50.27
CA HIS A 453 12.99 22.65 -50.74
C HIS A 453 12.94 22.91 -52.25
N GLU A 454 13.56 23.97 -52.74
CA GLU A 454 13.79 24.13 -54.19
C GLU A 454 15.13 23.49 -54.55
N THR A 455 15.14 22.57 -55.51
CA THR A 455 16.38 21.98 -56.03
C THR A 455 16.63 22.51 -57.44
N GLU A 456 17.82 23.07 -57.65
CA GLU A 456 18.26 23.51 -58.98
C GLU A 456 18.87 22.33 -59.75
N ARG A 457 18.29 22.00 -60.91
CA ARG A 457 18.84 20.99 -61.83
C ARG A 457 19.36 21.68 -63.08
N THR A 458 20.65 21.51 -63.35
CA THR A 458 21.28 22.05 -64.57
C THR A 458 21.45 20.94 -65.60
N VAL A 459 20.62 20.92 -66.63
CA VAL A 459 20.71 19.94 -67.72
C VAL A 459 21.58 20.51 -68.84
N HIS A 460 22.65 19.80 -69.17
CA HIS A 460 23.54 20.15 -70.27
C HIS A 460 23.08 19.41 -71.53
N LYS A 461 22.69 20.15 -72.56
CA LYS A 461 22.32 19.56 -73.86
C LYS A 461 23.54 19.50 -74.80
N PRO A 462 23.59 18.54 -75.73
CA PRO A 462 24.60 18.54 -76.80
C PRO A 462 24.50 19.85 -77.59
N GLY A 463 25.57 20.65 -77.58
CA GLY A 463 25.59 22.00 -78.18
C GLY A 463 26.02 23.15 -77.24
N GLY A 464 26.34 22.87 -75.97
CA GLY A 464 26.91 23.87 -75.05
C GLY A 464 25.89 24.74 -74.31
N HIS A 465 24.60 24.50 -74.50
CA HIS A 465 23.54 25.16 -73.75
C HIS A 465 23.26 24.41 -72.44
N SER A 466 23.39 25.10 -71.32
CA SER A 466 22.90 24.66 -70.01
C SER A 466 21.56 25.33 -69.71
N TYR A 467 20.60 24.53 -69.26
CA TYR A 467 19.33 25.04 -68.74
C TYR A 467 19.27 24.72 -67.24
N THR A 468 19.19 25.76 -66.41
CA THR A 468 18.91 25.61 -64.98
C THR A 468 17.40 25.64 -64.80
N SER A 469 16.83 24.53 -64.37
CA SER A 469 15.43 24.44 -63.96
C SER A 469 15.35 24.33 -62.45
N LYS A 470 14.58 25.20 -61.80
CA LYS A 470 14.17 25.03 -60.40
C LYS A 470 13.05 24.01 -60.34
N LEU A 471 13.30 22.89 -59.68
CA LEU A 471 12.31 21.85 -59.45
C LEU A 471 11.90 21.90 -57.96
N PRO A 472 10.60 22.04 -57.65
CA PRO A 472 10.15 21.94 -56.28
C PRO A 472 10.34 20.50 -55.79
N SER A 473 11.06 20.36 -54.69
CA SER A 473 11.27 19.10 -53.98
C SER A 473 10.72 19.24 -52.55
N GLY A 474 10.62 18.12 -51.86
CA GLY A 474 10.20 18.12 -50.47
C GLY A 474 10.53 16.80 -49.81
N GLU A 475 10.51 16.81 -48.50
CA GLU A 475 10.61 15.61 -47.68
C GLU A 475 9.34 15.49 -46.86
N LEU A 476 8.81 14.27 -46.77
CA LEU A 476 7.66 13.96 -45.94
C LEU A 476 8.03 12.86 -44.94
N LYS A 477 7.89 13.17 -43.65
CA LYS A 477 8.07 12.24 -42.54
C LYS A 477 6.70 11.90 -41.97
N VAL A 478 6.37 10.62 -41.90
CA VAL A 478 5.12 10.13 -41.30
C VAL A 478 5.45 9.29 -40.09
N PHE A 479 5.04 9.74 -38.92
CA PHE A 479 5.16 9.03 -37.66
C PHE A 479 3.80 8.43 -37.31
N MET A 480 3.76 7.15 -37.04
CA MET A 480 2.53 6.44 -36.70
C MET A 480 2.68 5.78 -35.34
N TYR A 481 1.65 5.92 -34.53
CA TYR A 481 1.50 5.30 -33.22
C TYR A 481 0.20 4.50 -33.24
N GLY A 482 0.27 3.24 -32.85
CA GLY A 482 -0.90 2.39 -32.76
C GLY A 482 -1.22 1.96 -31.34
N GLU A 483 -2.50 1.79 -31.03
CA GLU A 483 -2.98 1.30 -29.76
C GLU A 483 -4.15 0.34 -29.99
N LEU A 484 -3.99 -0.88 -29.53
CA LEU A 484 -5.06 -1.87 -29.42
C LEU A 484 -4.77 -2.72 -28.19
N PRO A 485 -5.72 -2.87 -27.25
CA PRO A 485 -5.53 -3.76 -26.13
C PRO A 485 -5.26 -5.19 -26.62
N ARG A 486 -4.41 -5.94 -25.90
CA ARG A 486 -4.23 -7.41 -26.04
C ARG A 486 -3.71 -7.95 -27.38
N ALA A 487 -3.62 -7.18 -28.46
CA ALA A 487 -3.34 -7.67 -29.81
C ALA A 487 -2.38 -6.77 -30.63
N SER A 488 -1.15 -6.60 -30.15
CA SER A 488 -0.12 -5.79 -30.84
C SER A 488 0.17 -6.24 -32.27
N ARG A 489 0.14 -7.56 -32.55
CA ARG A 489 0.37 -8.11 -33.89
C ARG A 489 -0.65 -7.60 -34.90
N ALA A 490 -1.90 -7.42 -34.48
CA ALA A 490 -2.92 -6.85 -35.34
C ALA A 490 -2.58 -5.39 -35.68
N VAL A 491 -2.25 -4.57 -34.68
CA VAL A 491 -1.84 -3.17 -34.88
C VAL A 491 -0.63 -3.06 -35.79
N THR A 492 0.44 -3.83 -35.54
CA THR A 492 1.65 -3.82 -36.37
C THR A 492 1.34 -4.24 -37.80
N ARG A 493 0.45 -5.23 -38.02
CA ARG A 493 0.02 -5.63 -39.36
C ARG A 493 -0.71 -4.51 -40.08
N GLU A 494 -1.61 -3.79 -39.41
CA GLU A 494 -2.32 -2.66 -40.00
C GLU A 494 -1.37 -1.50 -40.31
N MET A 495 -0.44 -1.17 -39.40
CA MET A 495 0.57 -0.14 -39.65
C MET A 495 1.47 -0.49 -40.84
N ASN A 496 1.86 -1.76 -40.98
CA ASN A 496 2.61 -2.26 -42.14
C ASN A 496 1.79 -2.19 -43.44
N ALA A 497 0.50 -2.54 -43.39
CA ALA A 497 -0.40 -2.46 -44.53
C ALA A 497 -0.60 -1.00 -44.98
N LEU A 498 -0.76 -0.08 -44.01
CA LEU A 498 -0.83 1.35 -44.26
C LEU A 498 0.48 1.89 -44.86
N HIS A 499 1.64 1.49 -44.34
CA HIS A 499 2.94 1.83 -44.92
C HIS A 499 3.01 1.39 -46.38
N ALA A 500 2.67 0.14 -46.69
CA ALA A 500 2.67 -0.36 -48.07
C ALA A 500 1.74 0.45 -48.98
N ALA A 501 0.53 0.79 -48.51
CA ALA A 501 -0.45 1.55 -49.26
C ALA A 501 0.00 3.01 -49.54
N ILE A 502 0.57 3.68 -48.54
CA ILE A 502 1.11 5.04 -48.71
C ILE A 502 2.29 5.02 -49.70
N ARG A 503 3.17 4.03 -49.58
CA ARG A 503 4.35 3.91 -50.44
C ARG A 503 3.98 3.68 -51.90
N ASP A 504 3.06 2.76 -52.20
CA ASP A 504 2.57 2.53 -53.57
C ASP A 504 1.95 3.80 -54.17
N ARG A 505 1.15 4.54 -53.39
CA ARG A 505 0.55 5.80 -53.84
C ARG A 505 1.62 6.85 -54.18
N PHE A 506 2.62 7.05 -53.31
CA PHE A 506 3.67 8.03 -53.53
C PHE A 506 4.66 7.64 -54.63
N ASP A 507 4.98 6.35 -54.78
CA ASP A 507 5.83 5.86 -55.87
C ASP A 507 5.19 6.09 -57.25
N ARG A 508 3.87 5.91 -57.38
CA ARG A 508 3.13 6.24 -58.62
C ARG A 508 3.20 7.72 -58.95
N ILE A 509 3.12 8.59 -57.95
CA ILE A 509 3.22 10.05 -58.14
C ILE A 509 4.63 10.44 -58.60
N ARG A 510 5.66 9.79 -58.04
CA ARG A 510 7.04 9.98 -58.47
C ARG A 510 7.25 9.54 -59.92
N ALA A 511 6.66 8.41 -60.33
CA ALA A 511 6.76 7.91 -61.69
C ALA A 511 6.03 8.76 -62.75
N LEU A 512 5.07 9.59 -62.34
CA LEU A 512 4.32 10.51 -63.22
C LEU A 512 5.01 11.87 -63.41
N ARG A 513 6.08 12.15 -62.66
CA ARG A 513 6.94 13.34 -62.80
C ARG A 513 8.17 13.00 -63.62
#